data_AF-A0AAJ2LT04-F1
#
_entry.id   AF-A0AAJ2LT04-F1
#
_cell.length_a   1.000
_cell.length_b   1.000
_cell.length_c   1.000
_cell.angle_alpha   90.00
_cell.angle_beta   90.00
_cell.angle_gamma   90.00
#
_symmetry.space_group_name_H-M   'P 1'
#
loop_
_entity.id
_entity.type
_entity.pdbx_description
1 polymer ?
#
loop_
_entity_poly.entity_id
_entity_poly.type
_entity_poly.pdbx_seq_one_letter_code
_entity_poly.pdbx_strand_id
1 'polypeptide(L)'
;MTISFTDPSLPGQLQQGQVQTRRLQGGVRIRVTSGLVWLTIAGCRDDIWLQPGRCFDYHGRGDAIFEAVNGAAEFTVTPLPPKGCGDDPIRIAKLLPHGLIRWF
;
A
#
# COMPACT_ATOMS: atom_id res chain seq x y z
N MET A 1 3.01 -28.37 1.86
CA MET A 1 2.56 -26.99 1.58
C MET A 1 3.80 -26.13 1.40
N THR A 2 3.97 -25.48 0.24
CA THR A 2 5.10 -24.60 -0.04
C THR A 2 4.64 -23.16 0.16
N ILE A 3 5.21 -22.46 1.14
CA ILE A 3 4.96 -21.03 1.36
C ILE A 3 6.04 -20.27 0.61
N SER A 4 5.67 -19.64 -0.50
CA SER A 4 6.57 -18.78 -1.28
C SER A 4 6.50 -17.34 -0.76
N PHE A 5 7.62 -16.80 -0.31
CA PHE A 5 7.73 -15.40 0.11
C PHE A 5 7.92 -14.53 -1.13
N THR A 6 6.83 -13.93 -1.62
CA THR A 6 6.87 -13.00 -2.76
C THR A 6 7.36 -11.63 -2.30
N ASP A 7 8.11 -10.92 -3.15
CA ASP A 7 8.43 -9.51 -2.95
C ASP A 7 7.13 -8.73 -2.66
N PRO A 8 7.05 -8.02 -1.52
CA PRO A 8 5.81 -7.34 -1.10
C PRO A 8 5.37 -6.25 -2.07
N SER A 9 6.23 -5.81 -2.99
CA SER A 9 5.93 -4.79 -4.01
C SER A 9 5.32 -5.36 -5.29
N LEU A 10 5.47 -6.66 -5.57
CA LEU A 10 4.90 -7.27 -6.77
C LEU A 10 3.39 -7.45 -6.65
N PRO A 11 2.61 -7.38 -7.75
CA PRO A 11 1.21 -7.77 -7.73
C PRO A 11 1.02 -9.20 -7.19
N GLY A 12 -0.06 -9.42 -6.44
CA GLY A 12 -0.48 -10.74 -6.00
C GLY A 12 -1.51 -11.31 -6.98
N GLN A 13 -1.34 -12.57 -7.36
CA GLN A 13 -2.30 -13.33 -8.15
C GLN A 13 -2.62 -14.61 -7.38
N LEU A 14 -3.91 -14.89 -7.22
CA LEU A 14 -4.41 -16.04 -6.47
C LEU A 14 -5.49 -16.75 -7.29
N GLN A 15 -5.42 -18.07 -7.35
CA GLN A 15 -6.52 -18.92 -7.78
C GLN A 15 -7.52 -19.12 -6.65
N GLN A 16 -8.74 -19.54 -6.97
CA GLN A 16 -9.78 -19.75 -5.95
C GLN A 16 -9.31 -20.67 -4.82
N GLY A 17 -9.52 -20.24 -3.58
CA GLY A 17 -9.10 -20.95 -2.36
C GLY A 17 -7.60 -20.91 -2.08
N GLN A 18 -6.80 -20.21 -2.90
CA GLN A 18 -5.40 -19.95 -2.58
C GLN A 18 -5.28 -18.83 -1.57
N VAL A 19 -4.30 -19.01 -0.68
CA VAL A 19 -3.95 -18.06 0.36
C VAL A 19 -2.52 -17.59 0.14
N GLN A 20 -2.29 -16.28 0.23
CA GLN A 20 -0.96 -15.67 0.26
C GLN A 20 -0.83 -14.79 1.50
N THR A 21 0.36 -14.80 2.10
CA THR A 21 0.70 -13.94 3.24
C THR A 21 1.75 -12.92 2.82
N ARG A 22 1.56 -11.66 3.23
CA ARG A 22 2.55 -10.59 3.05
C ARG A 22 2.84 -9.90 4.37
N ARG A 23 4.12 -9.64 4.63
CA ARG A 23 4.54 -8.82 5.76
C ARG A 23 4.39 -7.33 5.42
N LEU A 24 3.54 -6.63 6.16
CA LEU A 24 3.38 -5.18 6.08
C LEU A 24 4.33 -4.50 7.06
N GLN A 25 5.13 -3.55 6.57
CA GLN A 25 6.19 -2.87 7.33
C GLN A 25 5.91 -1.39 7.62
N GLY A 26 4.73 -0.89 7.26
CA GLY A 26 4.33 0.50 7.45
C GLY A 26 3.00 0.79 6.77
N GLY A 27 2.70 2.08 6.61
CA GLY A 27 1.48 2.52 5.89
C GLY A 27 1.44 1.96 4.47
N VAL A 28 0.41 1.19 4.14
CA VAL A 28 0.20 0.62 2.80
C VAL A 28 -1.23 0.81 2.32
N ARG A 29 -1.37 0.91 1.00
CA ARG A 29 -2.63 0.82 0.28
C ARG A 29 -2.72 -0.55 -0.37
N ILE A 30 -3.79 -1.26 -0.06
CA ILE A 30 -4.15 -2.54 -0.66
C ILE A 30 -5.26 -2.27 -1.67
N ARG A 31 -5.10 -2.73 -2.91
CA ARG A 31 -6.10 -2.57 -3.97
C ARG A 31 -6.35 -3.88 -4.66
N VAL A 32 -7.60 -4.29 -4.78
CA VAL A 32 -8.00 -5.42 -5.64
C VAL A 32 -8.24 -4.88 -7.05
N THR A 33 -7.60 -5.52 -8.04
CA THR A 33 -7.73 -5.18 -9.46
C THR A 33 -8.71 -6.10 -10.18
N SER A 34 -8.86 -7.34 -9.72
CA SER A 34 -9.81 -8.32 -10.26
C SER A 34 -10.21 -9.35 -9.19
N GLY A 35 -11.40 -9.95 -9.31
CA GLY A 35 -11.91 -10.96 -8.39
C GLY A 35 -12.33 -10.42 -7.02
N LEU A 36 -12.48 -11.30 -6.05
CA LEU A 36 -12.84 -10.96 -4.67
C LEU A 36 -11.78 -11.50 -3.72
N VAL A 37 -11.29 -10.64 -2.83
CA VAL A 37 -10.31 -11.02 -1.80
C VAL A 37 -10.91 -10.91 -0.42
N TRP A 38 -10.75 -11.96 0.38
CA TRP A 38 -10.88 -11.89 1.83
C TRP A 38 -9.52 -11.53 2.43
N LEU A 39 -9.46 -10.43 3.17
CA LEU A 39 -8.25 -9.90 3.79
C LEU A 39 -8.36 -9.97 5.30
N THR A 40 -7.40 -10.65 5.94
CA THR A 40 -7.19 -10.63 7.38
C THR A 40 -5.83 -10.01 7.68
N ILE A 41 -5.76 -9.09 8.63
CA ILE A 41 -4.49 -8.54 9.11
C ILE A 41 -4.30 -8.95 10.56
N ALA A 42 -3.19 -9.63 10.86
CA ALA A 42 -2.88 -10.10 12.20
C ALA A 42 -2.84 -8.92 13.20
N GLY A 43 -3.64 -9.00 14.25
CA GLY A 43 -3.78 -7.94 15.26
C GLY A 43 -4.82 -6.87 14.91
N CYS A 44 -5.43 -6.91 13.72
CA CYS A 44 -6.64 -6.17 13.42
C CYS A 44 -7.87 -7.00 13.83
N ARG A 45 -8.93 -6.32 14.26
CA ARG A 45 -10.15 -6.96 14.76
C ARG A 45 -11.07 -7.44 13.62
N ASP A 46 -11.00 -6.76 12.48
CA ASP A 46 -11.93 -6.94 11.39
C ASP A 46 -11.26 -7.64 10.22
N ASP A 47 -11.99 -8.59 9.63
CA ASP A 47 -11.67 -9.10 8.31
C ASP A 47 -12.44 -8.31 7.24
N ILE A 48 -11.80 -8.14 6.08
CA ILE A 48 -12.24 -7.17 5.08
C ILE A 48 -12.49 -7.89 3.76
N TRP A 49 -13.67 -7.67 3.19
CA TRP A 49 -13.98 -8.05 1.81
C TRP A 49 -13.54 -6.93 0.86
N LEU A 50 -12.63 -7.23 -0.05
CA LEU A 50 -12.15 -6.28 -1.06
C LEU A 50 -12.57 -6.71 -2.46
N GLN A 51 -13.41 -5.87 -3.07
CA GLN A 51 -13.85 -5.98 -4.46
C GLN A 51 -12.99 -5.10 -5.39
N PRO A 52 -13.02 -5.35 -6.71
CA PRO A 52 -12.27 -4.54 -7.66
C PRO A 52 -12.66 -3.08 -7.59
N GLY A 53 -11.65 -2.20 -7.62
CA GLY A 53 -11.86 -0.75 -7.54
C GLY A 53 -12.02 -0.20 -6.11
N ARG A 54 -12.10 -1.06 -5.09
CA ARG A 54 -11.96 -0.64 -3.68
C ARG A 54 -10.49 -0.67 -3.26
N CYS A 55 -10.14 0.27 -2.39
CA CYS A 55 -8.83 0.35 -1.75
C CYS A 55 -9.01 0.29 -0.23
N PHE A 56 -8.07 -0.33 0.45
CA PHE A 56 -7.97 -0.32 1.90
C PHE A 56 -6.61 0.22 2.32
N ASP A 57 -6.63 1.30 3.09
CA ASP A 57 -5.43 1.93 3.62
C ASP A 57 -5.19 1.41 5.03
N TYR A 58 -4.06 0.73 5.22
CA TYR A 58 -3.64 0.20 6.51
C TYR A 58 -2.44 0.99 7.02
N HIS A 59 -2.59 1.60 8.21
CA HIS A 59 -1.52 2.32 8.89
C HIS A 59 -0.97 1.50 10.05
N GLY A 60 -0.13 0.51 9.75
CA GLY A 60 0.44 -0.34 10.78
C GLY A 60 1.52 -1.28 10.27
N ARG A 61 1.81 -2.31 11.05
CA ARG A 61 2.72 -3.41 10.69
C ARG A 61 2.03 -4.73 11.02
N GLY A 62 2.45 -5.82 10.42
CA GLY A 62 1.89 -7.15 10.69
C GLY A 62 1.82 -8.04 9.46
N ASP A 63 1.28 -9.24 9.63
CA ASP A 63 1.04 -10.17 8.52
C ASP A 63 -0.37 -9.94 7.96
N ALA A 64 -0.44 -9.67 6.66
CA ALA A 64 -1.69 -9.63 5.91
C ALA A 64 -1.86 -10.95 5.17
N ILE A 65 -2.98 -11.61 5.41
CA ILE A 65 -3.39 -12.86 4.76
C ILE A 65 -4.47 -12.50 3.74
N PHE A 66 -4.25 -12.93 2.49
CA PHE A 66 -5.12 -12.70 1.35
C PHE A 66 -5.62 -14.05 0.86
N GLU A 67 -6.94 -14.20 0.72
CA GLU A 67 -7.56 -15.38 0.11
C GLU A 67 -8.42 -14.96 -1.08
N ALA A 68 -8.28 -15.65 -2.21
CA ALA A 68 -9.19 -15.47 -3.34
C ALA A 68 -10.48 -16.28 -3.15
N VAL A 69 -11.60 -15.56 -3.11
CA VAL A 69 -12.92 -16.14 -2.88
C VAL A 69 -13.74 -16.03 -4.15
N ASN A 70 -14.48 -17.10 -4.48
CA ASN A 70 -15.39 -17.15 -5.62
C ASN A 70 -14.71 -16.87 -6.99
N GLY A 71 -13.49 -17.37 -7.18
CA GLY A 71 -12.74 -17.26 -8.44
C GLY A 71 -11.29 -16.84 -8.22
N ALA A 72 -10.58 -16.59 -9.31
CA ALA A 72 -9.26 -16.01 -9.26
C ALA A 72 -9.33 -14.52 -8.86
N ALA A 73 -8.32 -14.04 -8.16
CA ALA A 73 -8.23 -12.64 -7.74
C ALA A 73 -6.81 -12.09 -7.94
N GLU A 74 -6.78 -10.78 -8.19
CA GLU A 74 -5.54 -10.02 -8.35
C GLU A 74 -5.57 -8.79 -7.47
N PHE A 75 -4.43 -8.47 -6.85
CA PHE A 75 -4.31 -7.32 -5.97
C PHE A 75 -2.91 -6.72 -5.97
N THR A 76 -2.79 -5.48 -5.52
CA THR A 76 -1.53 -4.80 -5.29
C THR A 76 -1.43 -4.30 -3.85
N VAL A 77 -0.20 -4.24 -3.35
CA VAL A 77 0.14 -3.64 -2.05
C VAL A 77 1.22 -2.60 -2.31
N THR A 78 0.90 -1.33 -2.10
CA THR A 78 1.81 -0.21 -2.35
C THR A 78 1.99 0.62 -1.09
N PRO A 79 3.20 1.15 -0.79
CA PRO A 79 3.35 2.10 0.31
C PRO A 79 2.39 3.27 0.18
N LEU A 80 1.81 3.71 1.32
CA LEU A 80 1.10 4.97 1.35
C LEU A 80 2.10 6.11 1.18
N PRO A 81 1.72 7.22 0.51
CA PRO A 81 2.52 8.41 0.56
C PRO A 81 2.73 8.80 2.03
N PRO A 82 3.93 9.29 2.41
CA PRO A 82 4.13 9.83 3.74
C PRO A 82 3.03 10.87 3.97
N LYS A 83 2.37 10.82 5.12
CA LYS A 83 1.47 11.91 5.53
C LYS A 83 2.30 13.18 5.51
N GLY A 84 2.10 14.02 4.50
CA GLY A 84 2.68 15.34 4.48
C GLY A 84 2.28 16.03 5.79
N CYS A 85 3.24 16.69 6.44
CA CYS A 85 2.87 17.94 7.10
C CYS A 85 2.06 18.73 6.06
N GLY A 86 0.90 19.25 6.48
CA GLY A 86 -0.20 19.66 5.60
C GLY A 86 0.18 20.54 4.40
N ASP A 87 -0.81 20.69 3.52
CA ASP A 87 -0.87 21.49 2.30
C ASP A 87 -0.38 22.96 2.46
N ASP A 88 0.90 23.15 2.76
CA ASP A 88 1.64 24.34 2.39
C ASP A 88 2.40 23.96 1.12
N PRO A 89 2.11 24.59 -0.03
CA PRO A 89 2.94 24.38 -1.20
C PRO A 89 4.37 24.73 -0.79
N ILE A 90 5.28 23.77 -0.92
CA ILE A 90 6.71 23.98 -0.75
C ILE A 90 7.08 25.07 -1.77
N ARG A 91 7.01 26.32 -1.34
CA ARG A 91 7.65 27.43 -2.02
C ARG A 91 9.12 27.13 -1.82
N ILE A 92 9.72 26.51 -2.84
CA ILE A 92 11.16 26.57 -3.04
C ILE A 92 11.44 28.05 -3.29
N ALA A 93 11.52 28.84 -2.22
CA ALA A 93 12.20 30.10 -2.24
C ALA A 93 13.64 29.75 -2.58
N LYS A 94 13.95 29.84 -3.87
CA LYS A 94 15.31 29.86 -4.38
C LYS A 94 16.00 30.96 -3.57
N LEU A 95 16.73 30.56 -2.53
CA LEU A 95 17.67 31.39 -1.80
C LEU A 95 18.72 31.81 -2.83
N LEU A 96 18.41 32.88 -3.56
CA LEU A 96 19.40 33.64 -4.27
C LEU A 96 20.38 34.10 -3.18
N PRO A 97 21.68 33.86 -3.33
CA PRO A 97 22.64 34.41 -2.39
C PRO A 97 22.46 35.92 -2.38
N HIS A 98 22.02 36.45 -1.24
CA HIS A 98 21.96 37.87 -0.98
C HIS A 98 23.40 38.39 -1.02
N GLY A 99 23.78 39.03 -2.12
CA GLY A 99 25.07 39.71 -2.19
C GLY A 99 25.58 39.93 -3.58
N LEU A 100 24.99 40.86 -4.33
CA LEU A 100 25.76 41.76 -5.19
C LEU A 100 24.91 42.99 -5.58
N ILE A 101 24.76 43.91 -4.64
CA ILE A 101 24.57 45.32 -4.96
C ILE A 101 25.97 45.94 -4.93
N ARG A 102 26.50 46.37 -6.07
CA ARG A 102 27.42 47.50 -6.15
C ARG A 102 27.07 48.33 -7.38
N TRP A 103 26.52 49.51 -7.11
CA TRP A 103 26.62 50.67 -7.98
C TRP A 103 28.01 51.27 -7.76
N PHE A 104 28.78 51.44 -8.83
CA PHE A 104 29.59 52.62 -9.21
C PHE A 104 30.24 52.32 -10.56
#